data_AF-A0A6J1W9D5-F1
#
_entry.id   AF-A0A6J1W9D5-F1
#
_cell.length_a   1.000
_cell.length_b   1.000
_cell.length_c   1.000
_cell.angle_alpha   90.00
_cell.angle_beta   90.00
_cell.angle_gamma   90.00
#
_symmetry.space_group_name_H-M   'P 1'
#
loop_
_entity.id
_entity.type
_entity.pdbx_description
1 polymer ?
#
loop_
_entity_poly.entity_id
_entity_poly.type
_entity_poly.pdbx_seq_one_letter_code
_entity_poly.pdbx_strand_id
1 'polypeptide(L)'
;YLASGSGDTTVRFWDLNTETPHFTAKGHRHWVLSIAWSPDGRKLASGCKNGQIMLWDPSTGIQIGRILVGHSKWITSLCWEPLHL
;
A
#
# COMPACT_ATOMS: atom_id res chain seq x y z
N TYR A 1 7.01 -1.09 -11.82
CA TYR A 1 5.80 -0.46 -11.27
C TYR A 1 6.20 0.49 -10.16
N LEU A 2 5.71 1.71 -10.19
CA LEU A 2 5.85 2.65 -9.08
C LEU A 2 4.55 2.63 -8.28
N ALA A 3 4.65 2.78 -6.97
CA ALA A 3 3.50 3.02 -6.11
C ALA A 3 3.78 4.23 -5.20
N SER A 4 2.72 4.94 -4.80
CA SER A 4 2.81 6.04 -3.84
C SER A 4 1.63 6.00 -2.87
N GLY A 5 1.90 6.39 -1.62
CA GLY A 5 0.88 6.72 -0.62
C GLY A 5 0.80 8.23 -0.42
N SER A 6 -0.39 8.75 -0.11
CA SER A 6 -0.62 10.20 0.00
C SER A 6 -1.52 10.58 1.18
N GLY A 7 -1.47 11.87 1.53
CA GLY A 7 -2.42 12.53 2.44
C GLY A 7 -3.85 12.61 1.89
N ASP A 8 -4.06 12.32 0.60
CA ASP A 8 -5.41 12.19 0.00
C ASP A 8 -6.10 10.86 0.35
N THR A 9 -5.49 10.06 1.24
CA THR A 9 -5.97 8.75 1.72
C THR A 9 -5.91 7.63 0.69
N THR A 10 -5.26 7.84 -0.45
CA THR A 10 -5.12 6.83 -1.50
C THR A 10 -3.73 6.23 -1.57
N VAL A 11 -3.69 5.02 -2.15
CA VAL A 11 -2.48 4.46 -2.74
C VAL A 11 -2.66 4.50 -4.25
N ARG A 12 -1.64 4.93 -5.00
CA ARG A 12 -1.66 4.92 -6.46
C ARG A 12 -0.60 3.99 -7.00
N PHE A 13 -0.97 3.23 -8.01
CA PHE A 13 -0.06 2.45 -8.84
C PHE A 13 0.09 3.17 -10.17
N TRP A 14 1.32 3.37 -10.60
CA TRP A 14 1.64 4.20 -11.76
C TRP A 14 2.13 3.33 -12.91
N ASP A 15 1.59 3.59 -14.10
CA ASP A 15 2.16 3.12 -15.35
C ASP A 15 3.22 4.15 -15.79
N LEU A 16 4.47 3.69 -15.88
CA LEU A 16 5.59 4.55 -16.23
C LEU A 16 5.74 4.76 -17.74
N ASN A 17 5.06 3.94 -18.56
CA ASN A 17 5.07 4.13 -20.02
C ASN A 17 4.10 5.24 -20.43
N THR A 18 2.98 5.38 -19.72
CA THR A 18 1.96 6.39 -20.00
C THR A 18 2.02 7.58 -19.06
N GLU A 19 2.87 7.52 -18.03
CA GLU A 19 3.00 8.54 -16.97
C GLU A 19 1.68 8.87 -16.25
N THR A 20 0.77 7.89 -16.18
CA THR A 20 -0.55 8.04 -15.56
C THR A 20 -0.79 7.04 -14.43
N PRO A 21 -1.71 7.34 -13.50
CA PRO A 21 -2.17 6.35 -12.53
C PRO A 21 -2.85 5.20 -13.27
N HIS A 22 -2.32 3.99 -13.12
CA HIS A 22 -2.94 2.76 -13.58
C HIS A 22 -4.09 2.37 -12.65
N PHE A 23 -3.85 2.41 -11.33
CA PHE A 23 -4.89 2.18 -10.32
C PHE A 23 -4.82 3.21 -9.19
N THR A 24 -5.99 3.56 -8.66
CA THR A 24 -6.13 4.35 -7.42
C THR A 24 -6.86 3.51 -6.38
N ALA A 25 -6.09 2.91 -5.48
CA ALA A 25 -6.58 2.13 -4.36
C ALA A 25 -7.16 3.06 -3.28
N LYS A 26 -8.47 2.92 -3.05
CA LYS A 26 -9.23 3.65 -2.03
C LYS A 26 -9.65 2.68 -0.93
N GLY A 27 -9.55 3.10 0.32
CA GLY A 27 -9.98 2.30 1.47
C GLY A 27 -9.49 2.85 2.80
N HIS A 28 -8.29 3.41 2.82
CA HIS A 28 -7.79 4.16 3.97
C HIS A 28 -8.70 5.36 4.25
N ARG A 29 -8.97 5.62 5.53
CA ARG A 29 -9.73 6.79 5.99
C ARG A 29 -8.83 7.93 6.45
N HIS A 30 -7.52 7.71 6.46
CA HIS A 30 -6.52 8.67 6.89
C HIS A 30 -5.29 8.60 5.98
N TRP A 31 -4.38 9.55 6.16
CA TRP A 31 -3.16 9.68 5.35
C TRP A 31 -2.36 8.40 5.30
N VAL A 32 -1.98 7.98 4.10
CA VAL A 32 -1.04 6.88 3.91
C VAL A 32 0.37 7.42 4.09
N LEU A 33 1.11 6.85 5.04
CA LEU A 33 2.41 7.36 5.47
C LEU A 33 3.56 6.43 5.06
N SER A 34 3.25 5.17 4.80
CA SER A 34 4.25 4.17 4.41
C SER A 34 3.63 3.17 3.43
N ILE A 35 4.45 2.67 2.52
CA ILE A 35 4.13 1.58 1.60
C ILE A 35 5.32 0.65 1.47
N ALA A 36 5.08 -0.63 1.21
CA ALA A 36 6.13 -1.61 0.95
C ALA A 36 5.64 -2.71 0.02
N TRP A 37 6.41 -3.02 -1.02
CA TRP A 37 6.16 -4.15 -1.91
C TRP A 37 6.59 -5.46 -1.26
N SER A 38 5.81 -6.51 -1.45
CA SER A 38 6.28 -7.86 -1.16
C SER A 38 7.43 -8.22 -2.11
N PRO A 39 8.41 -9.05 -1.69
CA PRO A 39 9.57 -9.32 -2.52
C PRO A 39 9.24 -10.09 -3.80
N ASP A 40 8.15 -10.86 -3.79
CA ASP A 40 7.61 -11.52 -4.98
C ASP A 40 6.83 -10.58 -5.92
N GLY A 41 6.67 -9.30 -5.54
CA GLY A 41 5.96 -8.27 -6.29
C GLY A 41 4.44 -8.44 -6.37
N ARG A 42 3.87 -9.46 -5.69
CA ARG A 42 2.44 -9.81 -5.82
C ARG A 42 1.52 -8.99 -4.91
N LYS A 43 2.07 -8.29 -3.93
CA LYS A 43 1.32 -7.52 -2.94
C LYS A 43 2.02 -6.20 -2.66
N LEU A 44 1.22 -5.20 -2.33
CA LEU A 44 1.70 -3.97 -1.69
C LEU A 44 1.02 -3.83 -0.32
N ALA A 45 1.79 -3.58 0.72
CA ALA A 45 1.26 -3.15 2.01
C ALA A 45 1.27 -1.63 2.09
N SER A 46 0.27 -1.04 2.73
CA SER A 46 0.26 0.37 3.07
C SER A 46 -0.24 0.63 4.49
N GLY A 47 0.46 1.51 5.19
CA GLY A 47 0.20 1.90 6.58
C GLY A 47 -0.24 3.35 6.66
N CYS A 48 -1.23 3.65 7.50
CA CYS A 48 -1.80 4.98 7.60
C CYS A 48 -1.73 5.60 9.00
N LYS A 49 -2.16 6.86 9.10
CA LYS A 49 -2.03 7.70 10.30
C LYS A 49 -2.73 7.14 11.55
N ASN A 50 -3.76 6.30 11.40
CA ASN A 50 -4.49 5.72 12.54
C ASN A 50 -3.99 4.33 12.98
N GLY A 51 -2.86 3.85 12.43
CA GLY A 51 -2.28 2.55 12.79
C GLY A 51 -2.85 1.35 12.03
N GLN A 52 -3.71 1.58 11.03
CA GLN A 52 -4.21 0.52 10.16
C GLN A 52 -3.23 0.21 9.03
N ILE A 53 -3.14 -1.08 8.69
CA ILE A 53 -2.40 -1.58 7.53
C ILE A 53 -3.38 -2.29 6.58
N MET A 54 -3.25 -2.01 5.29
CA MET A 54 -4.01 -2.67 4.22
C MET A 54 -3.06 -3.33 3.23
N LEU A 55 -3.50 -4.45 2.66
CA LEU A 55 -2.81 -5.12 1.55
C LEU A 55 -3.56 -4.87 0.25
N TRP A 56 -2.83 -4.74 -0.84
CA TRP A 56 -3.37 -4.45 -2.17
C TRP A 56 -2.81 -5.44 -3.19
N ASP A 57 -3.67 -5.83 -4.12
CA ASP A 57 -3.29 -6.49 -5.35
C ASP A 57 -2.85 -5.43 -6.37
N PRO A 58 -1.57 -5.37 -6.75
CA PRO A 58 -1.07 -4.36 -7.68
C PRO A 58 -1.60 -4.50 -9.11
N SER A 59 -2.11 -5.68 -9.49
CA SER A 59 -2.64 -5.95 -10.82
C SER A 59 -4.10 -5.53 -10.99
N THR A 60 -4.81 -5.29 -9.88
CA THR A 60 -6.23 -4.89 -9.89
C THR A 60 -6.52 -3.62 -9.10
N GLY A 61 -5.62 -3.19 -8.22
CA GLY A 61 -5.83 -2.10 -7.27
C GLY A 61 -6.81 -2.44 -6.14
N ILE A 62 -7.22 -3.70 -6.02
CA ILE A 62 -8.22 -4.16 -5.04
C ILE A 62 -7.56 -4.53 -3.71
N GLN A 63 -8.24 -4.25 -2.61
CA GLN A 63 -7.78 -4.65 -1.28
C GLN A 63 -7.78 -6.18 -1.12
N ILE A 64 -6.70 -6.73 -0.59
CA ILE A 64 -6.58 -8.15 -0.25
C ILE A 64 -6.89 -8.34 1.23
N GLY A 65 -7.91 -9.15 1.53
CA GLY A 65 -8.22 -9.59 2.89
C GLY A 65 -8.68 -8.46 3.83
N ARG A 66 -8.52 -8.70 5.14
CA ARG A 66 -8.97 -7.77 6.19
C ARG A 66 -7.92 -6.70 6.47
N ILE A 67 -8.39 -5.56 6.99
CA ILE A 67 -7.53 -4.52 7.55
C ILE A 67 -6.81 -5.09 8.77
N LEU A 68 -5.50 -4.93 8.83
CA LEU A 68 -4.70 -5.30 9.98
C LEU A 68 -4.73 -4.18 11.00
N VAL A 69 -5.07 -4.52 12.24
CA VAL A 69 -5.25 -3.59 13.37
C VAL A 69 -4.41 -4.05 14.55
N GLY A 70 -3.97 -3.11 15.38
CA GLY A 70 -3.21 -3.40 16.60
C GLY A 70 -2.33 -2.23 17.05
N HIS A 71 -1.83 -1.43 16.11
CA HIS A 71 -1.15 -0.17 16.45
C HIS A 71 -2.16 0.92 16.83
N SER A 72 -1.86 1.65 17.90
CA SER A 72 -2.67 2.79 18.38
C SER A 72 -2.20 4.14 17.81
N LYS A 73 -1.13 4.15 17.02
CA LYS A 73 -0.51 5.34 16.41
C LYS A 73 -0.11 5.07 14.97
N TRP A 74 0.31 6.11 14.26
CA TRP A 74 0.68 6.06 12.85
C TRP A 74 1.70 4.97 12.52
N ILE A 75 1.56 4.36 11.35
CA ILE A 75 2.53 3.41 10.81
C ILE A 75 3.66 4.19 10.12
N THR A 76 4.84 4.20 10.74
CA THR A 76 6.00 4.95 10.24
C THR A 76 6.74 4.22 9.12
N SER A 77 6.75 2.89 9.12
CA SER A 77 7.46 2.08 8.14
C SER A 77 6.83 0.69 8.02
N LEU A 78 7.08 0.05 6.88
CA LEU A 78 6.70 -1.32 6.58
C LEU A 78 7.90 -2.02 5.94
N CYS A 79 8.10 -3.28 6.30
CA CYS A 79 9.11 -4.13 5.69
C CYS A 79 8.51 -5.51 5.51
N TRP A 80 8.81 -6.12 4.37
CA TRP A 80 8.48 -7.51 4.13
C TRP A 80 9.69 -8.38 4.42
N GLU A 81 9.44 -9.60 4.88
CA GLU A 81 10.47 -10.62 4.92
C GLU A 81 11.04 -10.82 3.50
N PRO A 82 12.37 -10.94 3.33
CA PRO A 82 12.99 -11.23 2.04
C PRO A 82 12.54 -12.57 1.44
N LEU A 83 12.73 -12.75 0.13
CA LEU A 83 12.65 -14.06 -0.49
C LEU A 83 13.83 -14.91 -0.01
N HIS A 84 13.54 -16.06 0.59
CA HIS A 84 14.53 -17.12 0.79
C HIS A 84 14.66 -17.89 -0.52
N LEU A 85 15.85 -17.85 -1.13
CA LEU A 85 16.19 -18.58 -2.36
C LEU A 85 16.76 -19.96 -2.05
#